data_AF-G1R338-F1
#
_entry.id   AF-G1R338-F1
#
_cell.length_a   1.000
_cell.length_b   1.000
_cell.length_c   1.000
_cell.angle_alpha   90.00
_cell.angle_beta   90.00
_cell.angle_gamma   90.00
#
_symmetry.space_group_name_H-M   'P 1'
#
loop_
_entity.id
_entity.type
_entity.pdbx_description
1 polymer ?
#
loop_
_entity_poly.entity_id
_entity_poly.type
_entity_poly.pdbx_seq_one_letter_code
_entity_poly.pdbx_strand_id
1 'polypeptide(L)'
;WGKHLLIANIESLYYFGERRTDKTHSSKFQGVETPSQNRYVGYFAQVKHLYNWNLPPRRILFVKRFIIYSIHGDVCDLKFQIVMEKKVVFSSTSLGNCSILHDIETAGILINVCDSPPLYDDVKVQFFSSNLPKYYDNCSFFFWFNTSFIQNNRLYLPRNELDNPHKQKAWKIYLPEFAVEILFGEK
;
A
#
# COMPACT_ATOMS: atom_id res chain seq x y z
N TRP A 1 22.69 7.89 6.35
CA TRP A 1 22.09 8.72 5.28
C TRP A 1 20.60 8.47 5.09
N GLY A 2 20.12 7.25 4.78
CA GLY A 2 18.68 6.95 4.64
C GLY A 2 17.79 7.27 5.86
N LYS A 3 18.28 7.04 7.09
CA LYS A 3 17.55 7.39 8.33
C LYS A 3 17.34 8.91 8.52
N HIS A 4 18.28 9.74 8.09
CA HIS A 4 18.16 11.20 8.24
C HIS A 4 17.10 11.80 7.32
N LEU A 5 16.97 11.28 6.09
CA LEU A 5 15.90 11.65 5.17
C LEU A 5 14.52 11.25 5.69
N LEU A 6 14.42 10.08 6.34
CA LEU A 6 13.18 9.64 6.96
C LEU A 6 12.74 10.57 8.11
N ILE A 7 13.69 10.98 8.95
CA ILE A 7 13.44 11.89 10.09
C ILE A 7 12.99 13.28 9.59
N ALA A 8 13.72 13.86 8.63
CA ALA A 8 13.37 15.17 8.06
C ALA A 8 11.98 15.17 7.40
N ASN A 9 11.58 14.06 6.75
CA ASN A 9 10.24 13.92 6.19
C ASN A 9 9.16 13.88 7.27
N ILE A 10 9.37 13.10 8.33
CA ILE A 10 8.45 13.02 9.46
C ILE A 10 8.28 14.40 10.11
N GLU A 11 9.37 15.15 10.30
CA GLU A 11 9.32 16.50 10.87
C GLU A 11 8.57 17.49 9.97
N SER A 12 8.78 17.43 8.65
CA SER A 12 8.08 18.31 7.69
C SER A 12 6.57 18.05 7.64
N LEU A 13 6.17 16.78 7.73
CA LEU A 13 4.77 16.36 7.78
C LEU A 13 4.12 16.76 9.09
N TYR A 14 4.84 16.58 10.20
CA TYR A 14 4.41 17.00 11.53
C TYR A 14 4.16 18.51 11.56
N TYR A 15 5.12 19.30 11.07
CA TYR A 15 5.02 20.76 10.97
C TYR A 15 3.84 21.22 10.11
N PHE A 16 3.60 20.56 8.97
CA PHE A 16 2.45 20.87 8.12
C PHE A 16 1.12 20.62 8.84
N GLY A 17 0.98 19.46 9.49
CA GLY A 17 -0.26 19.15 10.18
C GLY A 17 -0.48 20.00 11.43
N GLU A 18 0.57 20.40 12.15
CA GLU A 18 0.46 21.36 13.26
C GLU A 18 -0.12 22.71 12.83
N ARG A 19 0.24 23.19 11.63
CA ARG A 19 -0.29 24.46 11.10
C ARG A 19 -1.68 24.36 10.48
N ARG A 20 -2.01 23.19 9.95
CA ARG A 20 -3.30 22.96 9.29
C ARG A 20 -4.39 22.55 10.28
N THR A 21 -4.01 21.99 11.43
CA THR A 21 -4.95 21.57 12.47
C THR A 21 -5.28 22.76 13.36
N ASP A 22 -6.50 23.25 13.27
CA ASP A 22 -7.02 24.16 14.28
C ASP A 22 -7.30 23.39 15.58
N LYS A 23 -6.37 23.49 16.53
CA LYS A 23 -6.44 22.81 17.84
C LYS A 23 -7.52 23.38 18.76
N THR A 24 -8.18 24.49 18.40
CA THR A 24 -9.22 25.10 19.21
C THR A 24 -10.55 24.33 19.17
N HIS A 25 -10.79 23.54 18.11
CA HIS A 25 -12.02 22.76 17.91
C HIS A 25 -11.84 21.23 17.95
N SER A 26 -10.62 20.71 17.75
CA SER A 26 -10.35 19.27 17.73
C SER A 26 -8.86 18.95 17.99
N SER A 27 -8.58 17.93 18.80
CA SER A 27 -7.21 17.40 19.02
C SER A 27 -6.71 16.45 17.92
N LYS A 28 -7.55 16.14 16.91
CA LYS A 28 -7.16 15.27 15.79
C LYS A 28 -6.26 16.03 14.83
N PHE A 29 -5.07 15.49 14.59
CA PHE A 29 -4.15 15.93 13.54
C PHE A 29 -4.84 15.85 12.16
N GLN A 30 -4.94 16.98 11.46
CA GLN A 30 -5.58 17.17 10.16
C GLN A 30 -4.54 17.34 9.02
N GLY A 31 -3.33 16.80 9.20
CA GLY A 31 -2.26 16.79 8.19
C GLY A 31 -2.45 15.70 7.14
N VAL A 32 -1.36 15.03 6.75
CA VAL A 32 -1.41 13.87 5.85
C VAL A 32 -2.31 12.77 6.45
N GLU A 33 -3.38 12.44 5.75
CA GLU A 33 -4.49 11.61 6.26
C GLU A 33 -4.29 10.12 6.00
N THR A 34 -3.52 9.75 4.99
CA THR A 34 -3.33 8.33 4.62
C THR A 34 -1.86 7.96 4.47
N PRO A 35 -1.47 6.71 4.80
CA PRO A 35 -0.12 6.23 4.60
C PRO A 35 0.40 6.36 3.17
N SER A 36 -0.44 6.20 2.15
CA SER A 36 -0.03 6.45 0.76
C SER A 36 0.35 7.90 0.50
N GLN A 37 -0.37 8.87 1.05
CA GLN A 37 0.03 10.28 0.95
C GLN A 37 1.41 10.50 1.60
N ASN A 38 1.66 9.89 2.77
CA ASN A 38 2.97 9.95 3.44
C ASN A 38 4.07 9.33 2.57
N ARG A 39 3.82 8.17 1.96
CA ARG A 39 4.74 7.51 1.03
C ARG A 39 5.13 8.42 -0.13
N TYR A 40 4.19 9.16 -0.71
CA TYR A 40 4.47 10.09 -1.81
C TYR A 40 5.25 11.32 -1.38
N VAL A 41 5.09 11.80 -0.14
CA VAL A 41 6.01 12.80 0.43
C VAL A 41 7.42 12.21 0.56
N GLY A 42 7.53 10.95 0.96
CA GLY A 42 8.78 10.19 0.95
C GLY A 42 9.42 10.09 -0.44
N TYR A 43 8.63 9.79 -1.48
CA TYR A 43 9.10 9.77 -2.88
C TYR A 43 9.57 11.14 -3.34
N PHE A 44 8.83 12.21 -3.04
CA PHE A 44 9.23 13.57 -3.37
C PHE A 44 10.58 13.96 -2.74
N ALA A 45 10.80 13.60 -1.48
CA ALA A 45 12.08 13.82 -0.82
C ALA A 45 13.23 13.07 -1.51
N GLN A 46 12.99 11.83 -1.96
CA GLN A 46 13.98 11.09 -2.74
C GLN A 46 14.26 11.77 -4.09
N VAL A 47 13.23 12.25 -4.81
CA VAL A 47 13.41 13.01 -6.06
C VAL A 47 14.31 14.22 -5.84
N LYS A 48 14.04 14.99 -4.78
CA LYS A 48 14.82 16.18 -4.43
C LYS A 48 16.27 15.85 -4.06
N HIS A 49 16.49 14.85 -3.21
CA HIS A 49 17.78 14.63 -2.56
C HIS A 49 18.66 13.55 -3.21
N LEU A 50 18.07 12.56 -3.89
CA LEU A 50 18.78 11.43 -4.49
C LEU A 50 18.80 11.53 -6.02
N TYR A 51 17.76 12.08 -6.63
CA TYR A 51 17.64 12.19 -8.08
C TYR A 51 17.86 13.62 -8.61
N ASN A 52 18.30 14.55 -7.75
CA ASN A 52 18.57 15.95 -8.10
C ASN A 52 17.43 16.60 -8.88
N TRP A 53 16.20 16.49 -8.37
CA TRP A 53 14.97 16.98 -8.98
C TRP A 53 14.54 16.28 -10.28
N ASN A 54 15.27 15.27 -10.75
CA ASN A 54 14.85 14.44 -11.87
C ASN A 54 13.98 13.28 -11.37
N LEU A 55 13.07 12.81 -12.22
CA LEU A 55 12.33 11.59 -11.92
C LEU A 55 13.28 10.38 -11.97
N PRO A 56 13.09 9.38 -11.08
CA PRO A 56 13.79 8.12 -11.20
C PRO A 56 13.49 7.46 -12.56
N PRO A 57 14.41 6.63 -13.10
CA PRO A 57 14.14 5.85 -14.31
C PRO A 57 12.87 5.00 -14.14
N ARG A 58 12.01 5.05 -15.15
CA ARG A 58 10.76 4.28 -15.17
C ARG A 58 11.07 2.78 -15.11
N ARG A 59 10.44 2.09 -14.18
CA ARG A 59 10.54 0.62 -14.05
C ARG A 59 9.22 -0.03 -14.47
N ILE A 60 9.32 -1.05 -15.32
CA ILE A 60 8.18 -1.88 -15.73
C ILE A 60 8.24 -3.18 -14.92
N LEU A 61 7.19 -3.46 -14.16
CA LEU A 61 7.13 -4.60 -13.24
C LEU A 61 5.87 -5.44 -13.49
N PHE A 62 5.95 -6.72 -13.14
CA PHE A 62 4.81 -7.65 -13.17
C PHE A 62 4.58 -8.16 -11.77
N VAL A 63 3.33 -8.20 -11.29
CA VAL A 63 3.05 -8.81 -9.99
C VAL A 63 3.11 -10.33 -10.17
N LYS A 64 3.95 -10.99 -9.39
CA LYS A 64 4.00 -12.46 -9.32
C LYS A 64 3.12 -13.00 -8.21
N ARG A 65 3.16 -12.34 -7.04
CA ARG A 65 2.51 -12.83 -5.84
C ARG A 65 2.18 -11.70 -4.88
N PHE A 66 1.01 -11.78 -4.24
CA PHE A 66 0.73 -11.10 -2.99
C PHE A 66 0.88 -12.06 -1.82
N ILE A 67 1.45 -11.60 -0.71
CA ILE A 67 1.49 -12.30 0.56
C ILE A 67 0.78 -11.42 1.58
N ILE A 68 -0.26 -11.93 2.21
CA ILE A 68 -1.03 -11.21 3.22
C ILE A 68 -0.80 -11.90 4.56
N TYR A 69 -0.14 -11.21 5.46
CA TYR A 69 0.20 -11.71 6.78
C TYR A 69 -0.91 -11.43 7.78
N SER A 70 -1.19 -12.39 8.66
CA SER A 70 -2.00 -12.22 9.88
C SER A 70 -3.35 -11.54 9.67
N ILE A 71 -4.32 -12.27 9.11
CA ILE A 71 -5.73 -11.88 9.17
C ILE A 71 -6.48 -12.84 10.10
N HIS A 72 -7.17 -12.29 11.10
CA HIS A 72 -8.24 -13.01 11.79
C HIS A 72 -9.54 -12.90 10.99
N GLY A 73 -10.17 -14.05 10.74
CA GLY A 73 -11.47 -14.15 10.07
C GLY A 73 -11.44 -15.06 8.86
N ASP A 74 -12.62 -15.39 8.35
CA ASP A 74 -12.78 -16.22 7.17
C ASP A 74 -12.51 -15.36 5.92
N VAL A 75 -11.24 -15.31 5.50
CA VAL A 75 -10.73 -14.46 4.40
C VAL A 75 -11.01 -15.08 3.02
N CYS A 76 -11.81 -16.14 2.97
CA CYS A 76 -12.17 -16.86 1.76
C CYS A 76 -12.82 -15.96 0.68
N ASP A 77 -13.26 -14.75 1.01
CA ASP A 77 -13.92 -13.82 0.09
C ASP A 77 -13.06 -12.62 -0.35
N LEU A 78 -11.77 -12.58 0.01
CA LEU A 78 -10.90 -11.46 -0.34
C LEU A 78 -10.63 -11.39 -1.85
N LYS A 79 -10.97 -10.24 -2.43
CA LYS A 79 -10.76 -9.90 -3.84
C LYS A 79 -9.86 -8.69 -3.93
N PHE A 80 -9.12 -8.54 -5.02
CA PHE A 80 -8.34 -7.34 -5.26
C PHE A 80 -8.39 -6.89 -6.71
N GLN A 81 -8.11 -5.61 -6.93
CA GLN A 81 -7.91 -5.04 -8.25
C GLN A 81 -6.69 -4.13 -8.26
N ILE A 82 -6.05 -4.05 -9.43
CA ILE A 82 -4.91 -3.16 -9.69
C ILE A 82 -5.41 -2.06 -10.62
N VAL A 83 -5.18 -0.81 -10.21
CA VAL A 83 -5.55 0.38 -10.97
C VAL A 83 -4.27 1.12 -11.34
N MET A 84 -4.11 1.42 -12.63
CA MET A 84 -3.00 2.20 -13.19
C MET A 84 -3.59 3.13 -14.24
N GLU A 85 -3.07 4.36 -14.35
CA GLU A 85 -3.62 5.39 -15.26
C GLU A 85 -5.14 5.62 -15.08
N LYS A 86 -5.63 5.52 -13.84
CA LYS A 86 -7.06 5.64 -13.46
C LYS A 86 -7.98 4.57 -14.08
N LYS A 87 -7.43 3.47 -14.58
CA LYS A 87 -8.18 2.33 -15.12
C LYS A 87 -7.88 1.06 -14.34
N VAL A 88 -8.88 0.21 -14.14
CA VAL A 88 -8.66 -1.14 -13.61
C VAL A 88 -7.94 -1.95 -14.70
N VAL A 89 -6.67 -2.27 -14.47
CA VAL A 89 -5.84 -3.03 -15.41
C VAL A 89 -5.81 -4.52 -15.07
N PHE A 90 -6.18 -4.88 -13.84
CA PHE A 90 -6.27 -6.27 -13.39
C PHE A 90 -7.33 -6.42 -12.31
N SER A 91 -8.04 -7.55 -12.31
CA SER A 91 -8.95 -7.95 -11.23
C SER A 91 -8.78 -9.43 -10.91
N SER A 92 -8.80 -9.76 -9.63
CA SER A 92 -8.74 -11.15 -9.14
C SER A 92 -10.04 -11.92 -9.35
N THR A 93 -11.14 -11.24 -9.68
CA THR A 93 -12.44 -11.88 -9.94
C THR A 93 -12.56 -12.48 -11.34
N SER A 94 -11.64 -12.13 -12.23
CA SER A 94 -11.59 -12.69 -13.58
C SER A 94 -11.11 -14.14 -13.52
N LEU A 95 -11.80 -15.03 -14.25
CA LEU A 95 -11.56 -16.47 -14.21
C LEU A 95 -10.10 -16.79 -14.62
N GLY A 96 -9.39 -17.59 -13.81
CA GLY A 96 -8.03 -18.06 -14.11
C GLY A 96 -6.89 -17.10 -13.74
N ASN A 97 -7.18 -15.88 -13.30
CA ASN A 97 -6.16 -14.85 -13.07
C ASN A 97 -5.38 -15.02 -11.76
N CYS A 98 -5.89 -15.75 -10.78
CA CYS A 98 -5.23 -15.92 -9.49
C CYS A 98 -5.43 -17.32 -8.91
N SER A 99 -4.42 -17.81 -8.18
CA SER A 99 -4.55 -18.96 -7.30
C SER A 99 -4.31 -18.54 -5.86
N ILE A 100 -5.29 -18.78 -4.98
CA ILE A 100 -5.18 -18.48 -3.55
C ILE A 100 -4.74 -19.76 -2.82
N LEU A 101 -3.64 -19.66 -2.07
CA LEU A 101 -3.12 -20.72 -1.21
C LEU A 101 -3.08 -20.20 0.22
N HIS A 102 -3.59 -21.00 1.15
CA HIS A 102 -3.48 -20.73 2.58
C HIS A 102 -2.21 -21.38 3.11
N ASP A 103 -1.31 -20.56 3.65
CA ASP A 103 -0.13 -21.06 4.35
C ASP A 103 -0.48 -21.28 5.82
N ILE A 104 -0.62 -22.55 6.19
CA ILE A 104 -1.01 -23.00 7.52
C ILE A 104 0.10 -22.68 8.55
N GLU A 105 1.38 -22.66 8.13
CA GLU A 105 2.49 -22.43 9.06
C GLU A 105 2.64 -20.95 9.41
N THR A 106 2.43 -20.04 8.46
CA THR A 106 2.59 -18.60 8.68
C THR A 106 1.28 -17.86 8.96
N ALA A 107 0.14 -18.56 8.96
CA ALA A 107 -1.20 -17.98 8.99
C ALA A 107 -1.39 -16.88 7.92
N GLY A 108 -0.69 -17.05 6.79
CA GLY A 108 -0.64 -16.10 5.69
C GLY A 108 -1.45 -16.56 4.49
N ILE A 109 -1.91 -15.61 3.67
CA ILE A 109 -2.57 -15.88 2.40
C ILE A 109 -1.60 -15.57 1.28
N LEU A 110 -1.32 -16.56 0.45
CA LEU A 110 -0.47 -16.44 -0.73
C LEU A 110 -1.39 -16.37 -1.95
N ILE A 111 -1.33 -15.28 -2.70
CA ILE A 111 -2.10 -15.11 -3.93
C ILE A 111 -1.13 -15.04 -5.09
N ASN A 112 -1.01 -16.14 -5.86
CA ASN A 112 -0.25 -16.09 -7.12
C ASN A 112 -1.09 -15.36 -8.16
N VAL A 113 -0.44 -14.47 -8.90
CA VAL A 113 -1.06 -13.70 -9.97
C VAL A 113 -0.60 -14.28 -11.30
N CYS A 114 -1.54 -14.87 -12.03
CA CYS A 114 -1.35 -15.31 -13.40
C CYS A 114 -1.56 -14.11 -14.34
N ASP A 115 -0.74 -13.99 -15.39
CA ASP A 115 -0.90 -12.99 -16.45
C ASP A 115 -1.01 -11.54 -15.96
N SER A 116 -0.18 -11.16 -14.98
CA SER A 116 -0.10 -9.77 -14.55
C SER A 116 0.24 -8.85 -15.74
N PRO A 117 -0.48 -7.72 -15.93
CA PRO A 117 -0.12 -6.75 -16.95
C PRO A 117 1.18 -6.04 -16.58
N PRO A 118 1.93 -5.47 -17.55
CA PRO A 118 3.06 -4.61 -17.24
C PRO A 118 2.58 -3.38 -16.46
N LEU A 119 3.11 -3.20 -15.26
CA LEU A 119 2.82 -2.08 -14.39
C LEU A 119 3.96 -1.07 -14.44
N TYR A 120 3.62 0.21 -14.37
CA TYR A 120 4.57 1.32 -14.36
C TYR A 120 3.96 2.56 -13.70
N ASP A 121 4.82 3.52 -13.37
CA ASP A 121 4.46 4.80 -12.77
C ASP A 121 3.61 4.56 -11.50
N ASP A 122 2.51 5.31 -11.34
CA ASP A 122 1.65 5.22 -10.16
C ASP A 122 0.63 4.08 -10.27
N VAL A 123 0.69 3.17 -9.30
CA VAL A 123 -0.15 1.98 -9.20
C VAL A 123 -0.90 2.01 -7.87
N LYS A 124 -2.20 1.74 -7.93
CA LYS A 124 -3.04 1.50 -6.77
C LYS A 124 -3.46 0.05 -6.72
N VAL A 125 -3.44 -0.54 -5.54
CA VAL A 125 -4.03 -1.86 -5.30
C VAL A 125 -5.13 -1.71 -4.26
N GLN A 126 -6.33 -2.20 -4.59
CA GLN A 126 -7.48 -2.16 -3.68
C GLN A 126 -7.93 -3.58 -3.36
N PHE A 127 -8.26 -3.81 -2.10
CA PHE A 127 -8.75 -5.08 -1.59
C PHE A 127 -10.19 -4.96 -1.08
N PHE A 128 -11.01 -5.96 -1.37
CA PHE A 128 -12.43 -6.01 -1.08
C PHE A 128 -12.78 -7.33 -0.43
N SER A 129 -13.56 -7.26 0.64
CA SER A 129 -14.22 -8.40 1.26
C SER A 129 -15.61 -7.95 1.71
N SER A 130 -16.59 -8.83 1.57
CA SER A 130 -17.93 -8.65 2.15
C SER A 130 -17.94 -8.84 3.67
N ASN A 131 -16.96 -9.56 4.22
CA ASN A 131 -16.80 -9.79 5.65
C ASN A 131 -16.03 -8.67 6.38
N LEU A 132 -15.38 -7.76 5.63
CA LEU A 132 -14.58 -6.67 6.19
C LEU A 132 -15.26 -5.29 6.00
N PRO A 133 -15.16 -4.38 6.98
CA PRO A 133 -15.73 -3.05 6.86
C PRO A 133 -15.03 -2.25 5.77
N LYS A 134 -15.81 -1.40 5.09
CA LYS A 134 -15.32 -0.46 4.09
C LYS A 134 -15.11 0.91 4.73
N TYR A 135 -14.04 1.59 4.31
CA TYR A 135 -13.72 2.94 4.79
C TYR A 135 -13.48 3.88 3.61
N TYR A 136 -12.29 4.49 3.53
CA TYR A 136 -11.96 5.29 2.36
C TYR A 136 -12.00 4.45 1.10
N ASP A 137 -12.38 5.10 0.00
CA ASP A 137 -12.29 4.52 -1.34
C ASP A 137 -13.20 3.28 -1.55
N ASN A 138 -14.21 3.13 -0.69
CA ASN A 138 -15.24 2.09 -0.72
C ASN A 138 -14.69 0.64 -0.81
N CYS A 139 -13.52 0.42 -0.21
CA CYS A 139 -12.84 -0.87 -0.15
C CYS A 139 -12.42 -1.20 1.30
N SER A 140 -12.01 -2.44 1.54
CA SER A 140 -11.58 -2.90 2.87
C SER A 140 -10.25 -2.25 3.24
N PHE A 141 -9.28 -2.30 2.34
CA PHE A 141 -8.02 -1.57 2.42
C PHE A 141 -7.38 -1.38 1.04
N PHE A 142 -6.46 -0.43 0.93
CA PHE A 142 -5.74 -0.17 -0.32
C PHE A 142 -4.36 0.43 -0.02
N PHE A 143 -3.57 0.59 -1.07
CA PHE A 143 -2.35 1.38 -1.03
C PHE A 143 -1.96 1.83 -2.45
N TRP A 144 -1.15 2.87 -2.51
CA TRP A 144 -0.50 3.36 -3.73
C TRP A 144 1.01 3.19 -3.66
N PHE A 145 1.64 2.89 -4.78
CA PHE A 145 3.09 2.91 -4.91
C PHE A 145 3.46 3.37 -6.32
N ASN A 146 4.71 3.83 -6.48
CA ASN A 146 5.26 4.11 -7.79
C ASN A 146 6.33 3.07 -8.13
N THR A 147 6.24 2.45 -9.31
CA THR A 147 7.11 1.32 -9.68
C THR A 147 8.59 1.68 -9.70
N SER A 148 8.92 2.95 -10.00
CA SER A 148 10.29 3.45 -10.10
C SER A 148 11.02 3.47 -8.75
N PHE A 149 10.28 3.46 -7.63
CA PHE A 149 10.84 3.46 -6.27
C PHE A 149 10.89 2.06 -5.65
N ILE A 150 10.41 1.03 -6.34
CA ILE A 150 10.53 -0.35 -5.86
C ILE A 150 12.00 -0.75 -5.84
N GLN A 151 12.41 -1.54 -4.85
CA GLN A 151 13.76 -2.07 -4.72
C GLN A 151 13.68 -3.58 -4.50
N ASN A 152 14.68 -4.34 -4.96
CA ASN A 152 14.77 -5.79 -4.78
C ASN A 152 13.53 -6.57 -5.26
N ASN A 153 12.80 -6.02 -6.23
CA ASN A 153 11.56 -6.58 -6.77
C ASN A 153 10.55 -6.98 -5.68
N ARG A 154 10.49 -6.20 -4.60
CA ARG A 154 9.67 -6.46 -3.42
C ARG A 154 9.11 -5.17 -2.86
N LEU A 155 7.85 -5.20 -2.44
CA LEU A 155 7.23 -4.14 -1.64
C LEU A 155 6.60 -4.77 -0.41
N TYR A 156 7.06 -4.43 0.79
CA TYR A 156 6.48 -4.87 2.05
C TYR A 156 5.86 -3.68 2.77
N LEU A 157 4.58 -3.77 3.10
CA LEU A 157 3.82 -2.72 3.77
C LEU A 157 3.20 -3.27 5.06
N PRO A 158 3.69 -2.87 6.24
CA PRO A 158 3.04 -3.22 7.51
C PRO A 158 1.70 -2.51 7.65
N ARG A 159 0.87 -2.93 8.62
CA ARG A 159 -0.47 -2.37 8.90
C ARG A 159 -0.52 -0.84 8.85
N ASN A 160 0.44 -0.18 9.48
CA ASN A 160 0.46 1.27 9.61
C ASN A 160 0.85 1.98 8.30
N GLU A 161 1.30 1.25 7.28
CA GLU A 161 1.58 1.75 5.93
C GLU A 161 0.46 1.44 4.92
N LEU A 162 -0.64 0.83 5.37
CA LEU A 162 -1.81 0.49 4.55
C LEU A 162 -2.95 1.49 4.77
N ASP A 163 -3.57 1.95 3.69
CA ASP A 163 -4.71 2.86 3.77
C ASP A 163 -5.95 2.09 4.23
N ASN A 164 -6.62 2.62 5.26
CA ASN A 164 -7.65 2.00 6.10
C ASN A 164 -7.13 1.25 7.36
N PRO A 165 -6.24 0.23 7.27
CA PRO A 165 -5.72 -0.48 8.44
C PRO A 165 -4.91 0.38 9.42
N HIS A 166 -4.31 1.48 8.96
CA HIS A 166 -3.61 2.44 9.83
C HIS A 166 -4.52 3.09 10.90
N LYS A 167 -5.84 3.08 10.73
CA LYS A 167 -6.76 3.70 11.68
C LYS A 167 -6.98 2.81 12.90
N GLN A 168 -6.83 3.37 14.10
CA GLN A 168 -7.00 2.65 15.37
C GLN A 168 -8.33 1.87 15.47
N LYS A 169 -9.42 2.42 14.91
CA LYS A 169 -10.73 1.74 14.87
C LYS A 169 -10.73 0.40 14.12
N ALA A 170 -9.75 0.18 13.25
CA ALA A 170 -9.62 -1.03 12.44
C ALA A 170 -8.69 -2.08 13.09
N TRP A 171 -8.00 -1.75 14.21
CA TRP A 171 -6.99 -2.62 14.82
C TRP A 171 -7.55 -3.85 15.53
N LYS A 172 -8.87 -3.90 15.78
CA LYS A 172 -9.56 -5.12 16.22
C LYS A 172 -9.62 -6.19 15.12
N ILE A 173 -9.47 -5.78 13.87
CA ILE A 173 -9.55 -6.63 12.68
C ILE A 173 -8.14 -6.86 12.12
N TYR A 174 -7.39 -5.77 11.94
CA TYR A 174 -6.02 -5.80 11.45
C TYR A 174 -5.05 -5.73 12.64
N LEU A 175 -4.55 -6.90 13.06
CA LEU A 175 -3.60 -7.03 14.16
C LEU A 175 -2.25 -6.32 13.88
N PRO A 176 -1.41 -6.06 14.91
CA PRO A 176 -0.12 -5.40 14.71
C PRO A 176 0.78 -6.06 13.65
N GLU A 177 0.70 -7.38 13.50
CA GLU A 177 1.46 -8.19 12.56
C GLU A 177 0.86 -8.19 11.15
N PHE A 178 -0.33 -7.60 10.95
CA PHE A 178 -0.96 -7.52 9.63
C PHE A 178 -0.06 -6.76 8.67
N ALA A 179 0.21 -7.36 7.51
CA ALA A 179 1.04 -6.76 6.48
C ALA A 179 0.66 -7.29 5.10
N VAL A 180 0.96 -6.51 4.08
CA VAL A 180 0.85 -6.95 2.69
C VAL A 180 2.22 -6.83 2.03
N GLU A 181 2.61 -7.89 1.36
CA GLU A 181 3.82 -7.94 0.57
C GLU A 181 3.49 -8.28 -0.88
N ILE A 182 4.25 -7.67 -1.79
CA ILE A 182 4.17 -7.89 -3.22
C ILE A 182 5.55 -8.34 -3.69
N LEU A 183 5.57 -9.47 -4.41
CA LEU A 183 6.73 -9.94 -5.14
C LEU A 183 6.54 -9.63 -6.62
N PHE A 184 7.53 -8.97 -7.20
CA PHE A 184 7.53 -8.55 -8.59
C PHE A 184 8.44 -9.43 -9.46
N GLY A 185 8.08 -9.55 -10.73
CA GLY A 185 8.95 -9.95 -11.82
C GLY A 185 9.41 -8.75 -12.63
N GLU A 186 10.56 -8.91 -13.27
CA GLU A 186 11.06 -8.03 -14.34
C GLU A 186 10.96 -8.77 -15.68
N LYS A 187 10.87 -8.02 -16.77
CA LYS A 187 11.02 -8.55 -18.12
C LYS A 187 12.48 -8.52 -18.53
#